data_AF-A0A925U5G4-F1
#
_entry.id   AF-A0A925U5G4-F1
#
_cell.length_a   1.000
_cell.length_b   1.000
_cell.length_c   1.000
_cell.angle_alpha   90.00
_cell.angle_beta   90.00
_cell.angle_gamma   90.00
#
_symmetry.space_group_name_H-M   'P 1'
#
loop_
_entity.id
_entity.type
_entity.pdbx_description
1 polymer ?
#
loop_
_entity_poly.entity_id
_entity_poly.type
_entity_poly.pdbx_seq_one_letter_code
_entity_poly.pdbx_strand_id
1 'polypeptide(L)' 'RGDAVIIRGLSGAELGRGLIAYGRAEAAQIAGRKTDEIEAILGYRGRAELIHRDDMALTRS' A
#
# COMPACT_ATOMS: atom_id res chain seq x y z
N ARG A 1 -1.70 1.31 10.52
CA ARG A 1 -0.40 0.83 9.96
C ARG A 1 -0.19 -0.58 10.49
N GLY A 2 0.29 -1.50 9.67
CA GLY A 2 0.37 -2.93 10.02
C GLY A 2 -0.97 -3.66 9.92
N ASP A 3 -2.01 -2.98 9.46
CA ASP A 3 -3.34 -3.56 9.28
C ASP A 3 -3.36 -4.43 8.02
N ALA A 4 -4.03 -5.58 8.10
CA ALA A 4 -4.29 -6.41 6.93
C ALA A 4 -5.33 -5.74 6.03
N VAL A 5 -4.97 -5.49 4.77
CA VAL A 5 -5.84 -4.88 3.76
C VAL A 5 -6.06 -5.83 2.59
N ILE A 6 -7.20 -5.64 1.90
CA ILE A 6 -7.54 -6.40 0.68
C ILE A 6 -7.00 -5.66 -0.54
N ILE A 7 -6.31 -6.39 -1.41
CA ILE A 7 -5.86 -5.92 -2.72
C ILE A 7 -6.93 -6.32 -3.74
N ARG A 8 -7.53 -5.34 -4.40
CA ARG A 8 -8.57 -5.57 -5.42
C ARG A 8 -8.09 -5.23 -6.81
N GLY A 9 -8.49 -6.04 -7.79
CA GLY A 9 -8.33 -5.73 -9.21
C GLY A 9 -9.35 -4.69 -9.66
N LEU A 10 -9.21 -4.22 -10.91
CA LEU A 10 -10.11 -3.22 -11.50
C LEU A 10 -11.58 -3.67 -11.58
N SER A 11 -11.83 -4.99 -11.62
CA SER A 11 -13.18 -5.58 -11.56
C SER A 11 -13.75 -5.66 -10.15
N GLY A 12 -13.00 -5.27 -9.12
CA GLY A 12 -13.36 -5.41 -7.71
C GLY A 12 -13.06 -6.78 -7.10
N ALA A 13 -12.62 -7.75 -7.91
CA ALA A 13 -12.19 -9.08 -7.44
C ALA A 13 -11.00 -8.98 -6.48
N GLU A 14 -11.00 -9.80 -5.43
CA GLU A 14 -9.88 -9.91 -4.50
C GLU A 14 -8.72 -10.64 -5.18
N LEU A 15 -7.59 -9.95 -5.30
CA LEU A 15 -6.33 -10.50 -5.82
C LEU A 15 -5.45 -11.05 -4.71
N GLY A 16 -5.64 -10.57 -3.48
CA GLY A 16 -4.86 -10.97 -2.33
C GLY A 16 -5.04 -10.02 -1.15
N ARG A 17 -4.17 -10.18 -0.16
CA ARG A 17 -4.12 -9.37 1.04
C ARG A 17 -2.69 -9.02 1.38
N GLY A 18 -2.48 -7.96 2.17
CA GLY A 18 -1.17 -7.66 2.71
C GLY A 18 -1.20 -6.68 3.86
N LEU A 19 -0.06 -6.48 4.51
CA LEU A 19 0.08 -5.54 5.62
C LEU A 19 0.46 -4.14 5.10
N ILE A 20 -0.33 -3.13 5.47
CA ILE A 20 -0.14 -1.76 4.98
C ILE A 20 0.95 -1.00 5.77
N ALA A 21 1.92 -0.41 5.06
CA ALA A 21 3.00 0.37 5.66
C ALA A 21 2.56 1.74 6.18
N TYR A 22 1.49 2.29 5.62
CA TYR A 22 0.99 3.64 5.87
C TYR A 22 -0.42 3.62 6.47
N GLY A 23 -0.77 4.63 7.27
CA GLY A 23 -2.14 4.80 7.73
C GLY A 23 -3.07 5.18 6.57
N ARG A 24 -4.39 4.99 6.74
CA ARG A 24 -5.38 5.30 5.67
C ARG A 24 -5.22 6.71 5.09
N ALA A 25 -5.04 7.72 5.95
CA ALA A 25 -4.92 9.11 5.50
C ALA A 25 -3.63 9.37 4.69
N GLU A 26 -2.51 8.79 5.12
CA GLU A 26 -1.22 8.90 4.44
C GLU A 26 -1.24 8.14 3.11
N ALA A 27 -1.77 6.90 3.13
CA ALA A 27 -1.94 6.06 1.95
C ALA A 27 -2.78 6.75 0.86
N ALA A 28 -3.83 7.48 1.26
CA ALA A 28 -4.65 8.26 0.33
C ALA A 28 -3.88 9.45 -0.27
N GLN A 29 -3.03 10.12 0.49
CA GLN A 29 -2.23 11.26 0.02
C GLN A 29 -1.16 10.84 -1.01
N ILE A 30 -0.57 9.66 -0.83
CA ILE A 30 0.52 9.15 -1.68
C ILE A 30 0.03 8.22 -2.80
N ALA A 31 -1.27 8.00 -2.92
CA ALA A 31 -1.83 7.16 -3.97
C ALA A 31 -1.48 7.72 -5.36
N GLY A 32 -0.87 6.90 -6.22
CA GLY A 32 -0.45 7.29 -7.57
C GLY A 32 0.80 8.17 -7.64
N ARG A 33 1.50 8.36 -6.52
CA ARG A 33 2.76 9.13 -6.45
C ARG A 33 3.96 8.22 -6.61
N LYS A 34 5.05 8.76 -7.15
CA LYS A 34 6.34 8.08 -7.20
C LYS A 34 6.96 8.06 -5.80
N THR A 35 7.80 7.05 -5.55
CA THR A 35 8.43 6.85 -4.25
C THR A 35 9.28 8.04 -3.79
N ASP A 36 9.94 8.74 -4.72
CA ASP A 36 10.74 9.94 -4.44
C ASP A 36 9.89 11.16 -4.07
N GLU A 37 8.59 11.19 -4.39
CA GLU A 37 7.66 12.26 -4.00
C GLU A 37 7.12 12.07 -2.57
N ILE A 38 7.17 10.86 -2.01
CA ILE A 38 6.51 10.51 -0.74
C ILE A 38 7.04 11.34 0.43
N GLU A 39 8.36 11.52 0.53
CA GLU A 39 8.99 12.26 1.64
C GLU A 39 8.55 13.72 1.65
N ALA A 40 8.44 14.34 0.48
CA ALA A 40 7.96 15.72 0.34
C ALA A 40 6.46 15.86 0.72
N ILE A 41 5.64 14.85 0.42
CA ILE A 41 4.20 14.86 0.72
C ILE A 41 3.93 14.63 2.20
N LEU A 42 4.65 13.68 2.82
CA LEU A 42 4.40 13.27 4.21
C LEU A 42 5.25 14.03 5.23
N GLY A 43 6.30 14.73 4.79
CA GLY A 43 7.21 15.48 5.65
C GLY A 43 8.19 14.62 6.42
N TYR A 44 8.32 13.33 6.08
CA TYR A 44 9.30 12.42 6.65
C TYR A 44 9.65 11.30 5.68
N ARG A 45 10.84 10.73 5.83
CA ARG A 45 11.26 9.56 5.06
C ARG A 45 10.54 8.29 5.53
N GLY A 46 9.66 7.76 4.68
CA GLY A 46 8.90 6.53 4.94
C GLY A 46 9.48 5.28 4.26
N ARG A 47 8.67 4.22 4.19
CA ARG A 47 8.97 3.02 3.37
C ARG A 47 8.78 3.31 1.88
N ALA A 48 9.54 2.62 1.03
CA ALA A 48 9.41 2.81 -0.41
C ALA A 48 8.08 2.24 -0.96
N GLU A 49 7.53 1.24 -0.29
CA GLU A 49 6.38 0.45 -0.71
C GLU A 49 5.16 0.64 0.21
N LEU A 50 3.95 0.65 -0.39
CA LEU A 50 2.69 0.70 0.36
C LEU A 50 2.38 -0.64 1.06
N ILE A 51 2.67 -1.74 0.36
CA ILE A 51 2.63 -3.12 0.86
C ILE A 51 3.90 -3.78 0.32
N HIS A 52 4.74 -4.33 1.19
CA HIS A 52 5.93 -5.05 0.76
C HIS A 52 5.54 -6.45 0.26
N ARG A 53 6.27 -6.99 -0.72
CA ARG A 53 5.99 -8.32 -1.31
C ARG A 53 5.98 -9.45 -0.29
N ASP A 54 6.86 -9.38 0.70
CA ASP A 54 6.97 -10.43 1.73
C ASP A 54 5.84 -10.32 2.76
N ASP A 55 5.17 -9.17 2.82
CA ASP A 55 3.98 -8.92 3.63
C ASP A 55 2.67 -9.09 2.82
N MET A 56 2.75 -9.71 1.64
CA MET A 56 1.64 -9.90 0.71
C MET A 56 1.38 -11.38 0.42
N ALA A 57 0.11 -11.78 0.46
CA ALA A 57 -0.35 -13.11 0.06
C ALA A 57 -1.37 -12.98 -1.09
N LEU A 58 -1.11 -13.64 -2.21
CA LEU A 58 -2.00 -13.65 -3.37
C LEU A 58 -3.03 -14.77 -3.26
N THR A 59 -4.25 -14.48 -3.69
CA THR A 59 -5.32 -15.48 -3.80
C THR A 59 -5.03 -16.35 -5.02
N ARG A 60 -4.93 -17.67 -4.83
CA ARG A 60 -4.86 -18.61 -5.95
C ARG A 60 -6.25 -18.73 -6.60
N SER A 61 -6.30 -18.62 -7.92
CA SER A 61 -7.43 -18.99 -8.77
C SER A 61 -7.61 -20.50 -8.84
#